data_AF-A0AAE0WXR9-F1
#
_entry.id   AF-A0AAE0WXR9-F1
#
_cell.length_a   1.000
_cell.length_b   1.000
_cell.length_c   1.000
_cell.angle_alpha   90.00
_cell.angle_beta   90.00
_cell.angle_gamma   90.00
#
_symmetry.space_group_name_H-M   'P 1'
#
loop_
_entity.id
_entity.type
_entity.pdbx_description
1 polymer ?
#
loop_
_entity_poly.entity_id
_entity_poly.type
_entity_poly.pdbx_seq_one_letter_code
_entity_poly.pdbx_strand_id
1 'polypeptide(L)'
;MDHATDGYTADTTPSPDTHGWGDDNKSVVWGTHGGFGNAGTTLPLTAAQKRRRIKSRPVPLSLQTPEEISRVCVEKPVILGQKNARYGLQHPVKIQKPHPYDAIFHYSVPGMQEYNSQSFTRTADPLLIEALPISPTLFYACDTTAAVHCLVRHDFIALVQLKLVCDLDGGWNAATVMVRDQDRWLSLSSFLSALPEPSIRTVGPSGFKLQWIWWSRMPGEKRAKFQYNKLPVEIQQHIMLYALGKRVLFKAPLDPRRTLVQTISQGSGTDSEPAVLYDSTRPADVPQSNLSLLRLDKRTHAMAMSTLLKDTIKVYEHLIFAQASMITSHFDPTDLRYLELRFTYREYILFFGVEVRPWDDIGAHHNAVVPASMLKTLPNLVQLNLFFPSTASCYYSPWAGYDDQPQYLLRQDVIPSPCQKVLLDWILTFAIEHLLGIRKVLFTGYIKTETRKKWEWVLANQTEIDVAGMFNEHKESIKKLSPAAAFDEVRKLSDFYHEEKQRRAYKAAFAKYWFDFSDDGKTESNSQVEVNSSAEERSIATGSG
;
A
#
# COMPACT_ATOMS: atom_id res chain seq x y z
N MET A 1 43.88 53.45 2.75
CA MET A 1 44.84 52.46 2.20
C MET A 1 44.02 51.61 1.25
N ASP A 2 44.01 52.08 0.02
CA ASP A 2 43.31 51.50 -1.12
C ASP A 2 44.07 50.27 -1.62
N HIS A 3 43.34 49.21 -1.95
CA HIS A 3 43.79 48.29 -2.98
C HIS A 3 42.61 47.93 -3.90
N ALA A 4 42.78 48.40 -5.13
CA ALA A 4 41.97 48.22 -6.30
C ALA A 4 42.18 46.81 -6.91
N THR A 5 41.08 46.23 -7.43
CA THR A 5 40.85 45.81 -8.83
C THR A 5 41.69 44.66 -9.38
N ASP A 6 41.01 43.60 -9.81
CA ASP A 6 41.05 42.98 -11.15
C ASP A 6 39.88 41.96 -11.21
N GLY A 7 38.96 41.92 -12.17
CA GLY A 7 38.92 42.48 -13.51
C GLY A 7 39.01 41.40 -14.59
N TYR A 8 38.09 40.42 -14.64
CA TYR A 8 37.97 39.49 -15.77
C TYR A 8 36.52 39.36 -16.25
N THR A 9 36.21 40.11 -17.30
CA THR A 9 35.09 39.91 -18.22
C THR A 9 35.59 39.12 -19.43
N ALA A 10 34.88 38.05 -19.80
CA ALA A 10 35.05 37.40 -21.09
C ALA A 10 33.66 37.20 -21.73
N ASP A 11 33.31 38.16 -22.58
CA ASP A 11 32.28 38.05 -23.61
C ASP A 11 32.89 37.29 -24.81
N THR A 12 32.28 36.17 -25.21
CA THR A 12 32.43 35.62 -26.56
C THR A 12 31.17 34.86 -26.97
N THR A 13 30.37 35.49 -27.82
CA THR A 13 29.52 34.85 -28.85
C THR A 13 30.02 35.37 -30.20
N PRO A 14 30.20 34.52 -31.23
CA PRO A 14 29.12 34.12 -32.17
C PRO A 14 29.27 32.62 -32.56
N SER A 15 28.44 31.90 -33.32
CA SER A 15 27.43 32.12 -34.36
C SER A 15 26.63 30.79 -34.51
N PRO A 16 25.46 30.72 -35.19
CA PRO A 16 24.60 29.54 -35.21
C PRO A 16 24.85 28.63 -36.43
N ASP A 17 25.23 27.37 -36.19
CA ASP A 17 25.25 26.34 -37.24
C ASP A 17 23.89 25.64 -37.34
N THR A 18 23.24 25.88 -38.46
CA THR A 18 22.10 25.14 -38.99
C THR A 18 22.53 23.73 -39.41
N HIS A 19 22.09 22.70 -38.68
CA HIS A 19 22.06 21.33 -39.18
C HIS A 19 20.60 20.86 -39.30
N GLY A 20 20.15 20.79 -40.56
CA GLY A 20 18.90 20.16 -40.94
C GLY A 20 18.95 18.66 -40.67
N TRP A 21 17.92 18.15 -40.00
CA TRP A 21 17.66 16.73 -39.90
C TRP A 21 16.70 16.35 -41.02
N GLY A 22 17.23 15.56 -41.96
CA GLY A 22 16.49 14.98 -43.06
C GLY A 22 15.54 13.88 -42.59
N ASP A 23 14.35 13.89 -43.18
CA ASP A 23 13.37 12.82 -43.16
C ASP A 23 13.89 11.58 -43.90
N ASP A 24 14.09 10.48 -43.18
CA ASP A 24 14.25 9.16 -43.79
C ASP A 24 13.05 8.27 -43.46
N ASN A 25 12.08 8.32 -44.38
CA ASN A 25 11.05 7.31 -44.59
C ASN A 25 11.70 5.96 -44.91
N LYS A 26 11.55 4.96 -44.03
CA LYS A 26 11.78 3.56 -44.38
C LYS A 26 10.48 2.76 -44.26
N SER A 27 9.88 2.57 -45.43
CA SER A 27 8.87 1.57 -45.74
C SER A 27 9.36 0.16 -45.43
N VAL A 28 8.65 -0.58 -44.57
CA VAL A 28 8.87 -2.02 -44.39
C VAL A 28 7.96 -2.77 -45.37
N VAL A 29 8.61 -3.47 -46.29
CA VAL A 29 8.04 -4.36 -47.30
C VAL A 29 7.64 -5.68 -46.64
N TRP A 30 6.43 -6.13 -46.90
CA TRP A 30 5.94 -7.47 -46.56
C TRP A 30 6.52 -8.50 -47.54
N GLY A 31 7.34 -9.43 -47.03
CA GLY A 31 7.84 -10.58 -47.78
C GLY A 31 7.06 -11.84 -47.44
N THR A 32 6.35 -12.36 -48.43
CA THR A 32 5.75 -13.70 -48.48
C THR A 32 6.73 -14.75 -49.03
N HIS A 33 6.38 -16.03 -48.84
CA HIS A 33 7.09 -17.30 -49.15
C HIS A 33 7.94 -17.83 -47.99
N GLY A 34 7.87 -19.09 -47.56
CA GLY A 34 7.22 -20.29 -48.07
C GLY A 34 8.11 -21.51 -47.80
N GLY A 35 7.53 -22.63 -47.36
CA GLY A 35 8.05 -23.97 -47.67
C GLY A 35 8.85 -24.74 -46.61
N PHE A 36 8.19 -25.80 -46.11
CA PHE A 36 8.67 -27.18 -45.85
C PHE A 36 9.95 -27.48 -45.04
N GLY A 37 9.77 -28.39 -44.05
CA GLY A 37 10.86 -29.22 -43.54
C GLY A 37 10.51 -30.01 -42.28
N ASN A 38 10.07 -31.26 -42.45
CA ASN A 38 9.92 -32.28 -41.40
C ASN A 38 11.26 -32.58 -40.70
N ALA A 39 11.24 -32.76 -39.37
CA ALA A 39 12.04 -33.78 -38.68
C ALA A 39 11.46 -34.03 -37.28
N GLY A 40 11.09 -35.28 -37.01
CA GLY A 40 10.60 -35.71 -35.72
C GLY A 40 11.71 -35.89 -34.71
N THR A 41 11.38 -35.74 -33.43
CA THR A 41 12.07 -36.46 -32.35
C THR A 41 11.12 -36.61 -31.17
N THR A 42 10.65 -37.84 -30.98
CA THR A 42 9.94 -38.34 -29.81
C THR A 42 10.93 -38.66 -28.70
N LEU A 43 10.67 -38.19 -27.48
CA LEU A 43 11.13 -38.84 -26.25
C LEU A 43 10.00 -38.84 -25.20
N PRO A 44 9.94 -39.84 -24.31
CA PRO A 44 8.71 -40.26 -23.64
C PRO A 44 8.52 -39.62 -22.25
N LEU A 45 7.27 -39.32 -21.90
CA LEU A 45 6.86 -39.01 -20.54
C LEU A 45 6.24 -40.26 -19.91
N THR A 46 6.83 -40.69 -18.80
CA THR A 46 6.44 -41.86 -18.02
C THR A 46 5.22 -41.59 -17.16
N ALA A 47 4.40 -42.63 -17.04
CA ALA A 47 3.20 -42.70 -16.24
C ALA A 47 3.52 -42.86 -14.75
N ALA A 48 2.96 -41.99 -13.91
CA ALA A 48 2.74 -42.30 -12.51
C ALA A 48 1.52 -41.52 -11.96
N GLN A 49 0.72 -42.22 -11.14
CA GLN A 49 -0.31 -41.70 -10.23
C GLN A 49 -1.78 -41.64 -10.72
N LYS A 50 -2.29 -42.83 -11.07
CA LYS A 50 -3.25 -43.60 -10.25
C LYS A 50 -4.43 -42.84 -9.60
N ARG A 51 -5.55 -42.82 -10.34
CA ARG A 51 -6.95 -43.20 -9.97
C ARG A 51 -7.44 -42.91 -8.52
N ARG A 52 -8.45 -42.03 -8.41
CA ARG A 52 -9.66 -42.25 -7.60
C ARG A 52 -10.90 -41.81 -8.39
N ARG A 53 -11.69 -42.78 -8.87
CA ARG A 53 -13.01 -42.61 -9.49
C ARG A 53 -14.06 -42.87 -8.41
N ILE A 54 -14.85 -41.87 -8.05
CA ILE A 54 -16.12 -42.05 -7.33
C ILE A 54 -17.20 -42.17 -8.40
N LYS A 55 -17.93 -43.29 -8.40
CA LYS A 55 -19.10 -43.53 -9.25
C LYS A 55 -20.33 -43.00 -8.52
N SER A 56 -20.99 -41.98 -9.08
CA SER A 56 -22.38 -41.66 -8.76
C SER A 56 -23.22 -41.86 -10.03
N ARG A 57 -24.17 -42.79 -9.96
CA ARG A 57 -25.22 -43.00 -10.98
C ARG A 57 -26.15 -41.77 -11.02
N PRO A 58 -26.56 -41.28 -12.20
CA PRO A 58 -27.77 -40.49 -12.31
C PRO A 58 -28.99 -41.42 -12.47
N VAL A 59 -30.05 -41.07 -11.75
CA VAL A 59 -31.43 -41.54 -11.95
C VAL A 59 -31.95 -40.94 -13.27
N PRO A 60 -32.69 -41.67 -14.12
CA PRO A 60 -33.30 -41.10 -15.30
C PRO A 60 -34.54 -40.30 -14.88
N LEU A 61 -34.48 -38.97 -15.01
CA LEU A 61 -35.67 -38.12 -14.97
C LEU A 61 -36.16 -37.92 -16.40
N SER A 62 -37.47 -38.13 -16.56
CA SER A 62 -38.22 -38.18 -17.80
C SER A 62 -38.00 -36.96 -18.70
N LEU A 63 -37.84 -37.23 -20.00
CA LEU A 63 -37.86 -36.24 -21.06
C LEU A 63 -39.26 -35.61 -21.14
N GLN A 64 -39.34 -34.33 -20.82
CA GLN A 64 -40.45 -33.45 -21.19
C GLN A 64 -40.26 -32.97 -22.64
N THR A 65 -41.37 -32.75 -23.32
CA THR A 65 -41.43 -32.61 -24.79
C THR A 65 -41.03 -31.20 -25.25
N PRO A 66 -40.60 -31.01 -26.52
CA PRO A 66 -40.27 -29.70 -27.09
C PRO A 66 -41.37 -28.62 -26.96
N GLU A 67 -42.62 -29.02 -26.73
CA GLU A 67 -43.78 -28.13 -26.59
C GLU A 67 -43.88 -27.44 -25.22
N GLU A 68 -43.19 -27.94 -24.18
CA GLU A 68 -43.18 -27.31 -22.85
C GLU A 68 -42.18 -26.14 -22.75
N ILE A 69 -41.17 -26.11 -23.64
CA ILE A 69 -40.16 -25.04 -23.70
C ILE A 69 -40.71 -23.79 -24.41
N SER A 70 -41.66 -23.93 -25.33
CA SER A 70 -42.26 -22.80 -26.04
C SER A 70 -43.26 -21.99 -25.19
N ARG A 71 -43.66 -22.50 -24.01
CA ARG A 71 -44.63 -21.84 -23.12
C ARG A 71 -44.01 -20.94 -22.04
N VAL A 72 -42.68 -20.89 -21.92
CA VAL A 72 -42.02 -19.95 -21.02
C VAL A 72 -41.83 -18.62 -21.75
N CYS A 73 -42.93 -17.92 -21.99
CA CYS A 73 -42.86 -16.48 -22.29
C CYS A 73 -42.41 -15.78 -21.00
N VAL A 74 -41.15 -15.33 -20.99
CA VAL A 74 -40.63 -14.49 -19.92
C VAL A 74 -41.22 -13.09 -20.12
N GLU A 75 -42.38 -12.82 -19.50
CA GLU A 75 -43.10 -11.53 -19.61
C GLU A 75 -42.30 -10.36 -19.04
N LYS A 76 -41.33 -10.62 -18.15
CA LYS A 76 -40.45 -9.62 -17.53
C LYS A 76 -39.01 -10.11 -17.49
N PRO A 77 -38.01 -9.26 -17.79
CA PRO A 77 -36.62 -9.67 -17.64
C PRO A 77 -36.33 -10.08 -16.19
N VAL A 78 -35.88 -11.33 -16.00
CA VAL A 78 -35.61 -11.87 -14.66
C VAL A 78 -34.25 -11.38 -14.21
N ILE A 79 -34.20 -10.25 -13.51
CA ILE A 79 -32.94 -9.66 -13.00
C ILE A 79 -32.55 -10.31 -11.67
N LEU A 80 -31.53 -11.17 -11.69
CA LEU A 80 -30.87 -11.67 -10.48
C LEU A 80 -29.94 -10.60 -9.93
N GLY A 81 -30.41 -9.92 -8.87
CA GLY A 81 -29.71 -8.84 -8.17
C GLY A 81 -30.59 -8.10 -7.15
N GLN A 82 -31.91 -8.06 -7.39
CA GLN A 82 -32.88 -7.66 -6.36
C GLN A 82 -33.07 -8.80 -5.35
N LYS A 83 -33.11 -8.47 -4.05
CA LYS A 83 -33.22 -9.42 -2.92
C LYS A 83 -34.37 -10.45 -3.02
N ASN A 84 -35.31 -10.29 -3.96
CA ASN A 84 -36.48 -11.15 -4.15
C ASN A 84 -36.45 -12.04 -5.42
N ALA A 85 -35.39 -11.99 -6.25
CA ALA A 85 -35.34 -12.70 -7.54
C ALA A 85 -34.94 -14.19 -7.45
N ARG A 86 -34.73 -14.76 -6.25
CA ARG A 86 -34.27 -16.14 -6.05
C ARG A 86 -35.22 -17.23 -6.59
N TYR A 87 -36.45 -16.89 -6.95
CA TYR A 87 -37.47 -17.83 -7.42
C TYR A 87 -37.66 -17.87 -8.95
N GLY A 88 -36.92 -17.05 -9.73
CA GLY A 88 -37.21 -16.83 -11.16
C GLY A 88 -36.61 -17.84 -12.15
N LEU A 89 -35.61 -18.64 -11.76
CA LEU A 89 -35.01 -19.66 -12.61
C LEU A 89 -35.15 -21.02 -11.94
N GLN A 90 -36.25 -21.72 -12.23
CA GLN A 90 -36.51 -23.06 -11.67
C GLN A 90 -35.47 -24.11 -12.12
N HIS A 91 -34.73 -23.81 -13.20
CA HIS A 91 -33.69 -24.68 -13.75
C HIS A 91 -32.42 -23.89 -14.09
N PRO A 92 -31.23 -24.52 -13.93
CA PRO A 92 -29.98 -23.91 -14.37
C PRO A 92 -30.05 -23.61 -15.87
N VAL A 93 -29.80 -22.36 -16.23
CA VAL A 93 -29.79 -21.88 -17.61
C VAL A 93 -28.68 -22.60 -18.36
N LYS A 94 -29.04 -23.38 -19.38
CA LYS A 94 -28.07 -24.09 -20.23
C LYS A 94 -27.54 -23.10 -21.28
N ILE A 95 -26.38 -22.52 -21.02
CA ILE A 95 -25.64 -21.71 -21.98
C ILE A 95 -25.09 -22.62 -23.07
N GLN A 96 -25.27 -22.24 -24.34
CA GLN A 96 -24.74 -22.97 -25.49
C GLN A 96 -24.00 -22.04 -26.45
N LYS A 97 -23.21 -22.64 -27.36
CA LYS A 97 -22.63 -21.88 -28.47
C LYS A 97 -23.77 -21.29 -29.32
N PRO A 98 -23.72 -20.00 -29.69
CA PRO A 98 -24.76 -19.38 -30.52
C PRO A 98 -24.91 -20.14 -31.83
N HIS A 99 -26.16 -20.31 -32.26
CA HIS A 99 -26.44 -20.91 -33.55
C HIS A 99 -25.90 -20.00 -34.67
N PRO A 100 -25.27 -20.52 -35.74
CA PRO A 100 -24.68 -19.67 -36.79
C PRO A 100 -25.67 -18.74 -37.51
N TYR A 101 -26.97 -19.03 -37.39
CA TYR A 101 -28.07 -18.26 -37.98
C TYR A 101 -28.93 -17.54 -36.92
N ASP A 102 -28.36 -17.30 -35.74
CA ASP A 102 -28.97 -16.47 -34.71
C ASP A 102 -28.61 -15.00 -34.96
N ALA A 103 -29.37 -14.38 -35.87
CA ALA A 103 -29.13 -12.99 -36.24
C ALA A 103 -29.31 -12.06 -35.03
N ILE A 104 -30.27 -12.34 -34.14
CA ILE A 104 -30.51 -11.50 -32.96
C ILE A 104 -29.26 -11.45 -32.08
N PHE A 105 -28.64 -12.60 -31.79
CA PHE A 105 -27.38 -12.66 -31.05
C PHE A 105 -26.28 -11.85 -31.74
N HIS A 106 -26.07 -12.08 -33.03
CA HIS A 106 -24.98 -11.45 -33.79
C HIS A 106 -25.14 -9.92 -33.90
N TYR A 107 -26.36 -9.41 -34.05
CA TYR A 107 -26.63 -7.96 -34.06
C TYR A 107 -26.58 -7.35 -32.65
N SER A 108 -26.82 -8.14 -31.59
CA SER A 108 -26.70 -7.66 -30.21
C SER A 108 -25.25 -7.45 -29.79
N VAL A 109 -24.32 -8.31 -30.24
CA VAL A 109 -22.91 -8.28 -29.83
C VAL A 109 -22.24 -6.90 -30.03
N PRO A 110 -22.34 -6.22 -31.19
CA PRO A 110 -21.78 -4.88 -31.36
C PRO A 110 -22.35 -3.85 -30.36
N GLY A 111 -23.66 -3.88 -30.11
CA GLY A 111 -24.30 -2.98 -29.12
C GLY A 111 -23.81 -3.24 -27.70
N MET A 112 -23.58 -4.51 -27.33
CA MET A 112 -22.99 -4.88 -26.04
C MET A 112 -21.52 -4.42 -25.95
N GLN A 113 -20.75 -4.55 -27.02
CA GLN A 113 -19.36 -4.08 -27.07
C GLN A 113 -19.27 -2.56 -26.94
N GLU A 114 -20.14 -1.83 -27.65
CA GLU A 114 -20.24 -0.38 -27.53
C GLU A 114 -20.58 0.02 -26.09
N TYR A 115 -21.63 -0.56 -25.51
CA TYR A 115 -22.03 -0.32 -24.12
C TYR A 115 -20.88 -0.56 -23.12
N ASN A 116 -20.16 -1.69 -23.27
CA ASN A 116 -19.06 -2.05 -22.38
C ASN A 116 -17.84 -1.10 -22.52
N SER A 117 -17.67 -0.46 -23.68
CA SER A 117 -16.57 0.48 -23.93
C SER A 117 -16.78 1.88 -23.32
N GLN A 118 -18.01 2.22 -22.93
CA GLN A 118 -18.38 3.58 -22.48
C GLN A 118 -17.72 3.98 -21.15
N SER A 119 -17.40 3.02 -20.28
CA SER A 119 -16.77 3.29 -18.98
C SER A 119 -15.79 2.19 -18.58
N PHE A 120 -14.85 2.53 -17.69
CA PHE A 120 -13.92 1.55 -17.16
C PHE A 120 -14.61 0.45 -16.35
N THR A 121 -15.63 0.80 -15.55
CA THR A 121 -16.40 -0.15 -14.74
C THR A 121 -17.03 -1.23 -15.62
N ARG A 122 -17.61 -0.85 -16.76
CA ARG A 122 -18.21 -1.79 -17.73
C ARG A 122 -17.17 -2.55 -18.55
N THR A 123 -15.98 -1.99 -18.77
CA THR A 123 -14.89 -2.76 -19.40
C THR A 123 -14.29 -3.79 -18.44
N ALA A 124 -14.23 -3.47 -17.15
CA ALA A 124 -13.68 -4.35 -16.13
C ALA A 124 -14.60 -5.53 -15.78
N ASP A 125 -15.91 -5.32 -15.84
CA ASP A 125 -16.95 -6.35 -15.67
C ASP A 125 -17.95 -6.26 -16.83
N PRO A 126 -17.56 -6.78 -18.02
CA PRO A 126 -18.34 -6.65 -19.24
C PRO A 126 -19.65 -7.41 -19.12
N LEU A 127 -20.73 -6.76 -19.57
CA LEU A 127 -22.00 -7.43 -19.77
C LEU A 127 -21.92 -8.24 -21.07
N LEU A 128 -22.08 -9.55 -20.93
CA LEU A 128 -22.06 -10.51 -22.03
C LEU A 128 -23.49 -10.88 -22.41
N ILE A 129 -23.68 -11.20 -23.68
CA ILE A 129 -24.89 -11.89 -24.15
C ILE A 129 -24.51 -13.35 -24.38
N GLU A 130 -25.30 -14.25 -23.82
CA GLU A 130 -25.15 -15.70 -23.91
C GLU A 130 -26.36 -16.28 -24.63
N ALA A 131 -26.09 -17.19 -25.57
CA ALA A 131 -27.12 -17.86 -26.34
C ALA A 131 -27.70 -19.04 -25.55
N LEU A 132 -29.02 -19.17 -25.63
CA LEU A 132 -29.78 -20.29 -25.08
C LEU A 132 -30.09 -21.32 -26.17
N PRO A 133 -30.57 -22.54 -25.85
CA PRO A 133 -31.13 -23.48 -26.82
C PRO A 133 -32.33 -22.88 -27.57
N ILE A 134 -32.04 -22.11 -28.61
CA ILE A 134 -33.01 -21.44 -29.48
C ILE A 134 -32.86 -21.92 -30.92
N SER A 135 -33.99 -21.93 -31.62
CA SER A 135 -34.07 -22.18 -33.06
C SER A 135 -33.44 -21.03 -33.87
N PRO A 136 -33.10 -21.25 -35.15
CA PRO A 136 -32.65 -20.18 -36.04
C PRO A 136 -33.62 -18.98 -36.04
N THR A 137 -33.09 -17.77 -36.21
CA THR A 137 -33.93 -16.57 -36.29
C THR A 137 -34.81 -16.62 -37.55
N LEU A 138 -36.13 -16.48 -37.39
CA LEU A 138 -37.08 -16.40 -38.49
C LEU A 138 -37.43 -14.93 -38.77
N PHE A 139 -37.46 -14.56 -40.05
CA PHE A 139 -37.71 -13.19 -40.50
C PHE A 139 -39.13 -13.07 -41.08
N TYR A 140 -39.85 -12.01 -40.70
CA TYR A 140 -41.21 -11.69 -41.15
C TYR A 140 -41.27 -10.23 -41.59
N ALA A 141 -41.34 -9.99 -42.90
CA ALA A 141 -41.45 -8.65 -43.50
C ALA A 141 -40.43 -7.62 -42.94
N CYS A 142 -40.73 -7.00 -41.80
CA CYS A 142 -39.94 -5.96 -41.15
C CYS A 142 -39.43 -6.32 -39.73
N ASP A 143 -39.73 -7.49 -39.18
CA ASP A 143 -39.19 -7.92 -37.89
C ASP A 143 -38.89 -9.44 -37.80
N THR A 144 -38.26 -9.88 -36.73
CA THR A 144 -37.98 -11.31 -36.48
C THR A 144 -38.88 -11.88 -35.40
N THR A 145 -39.01 -13.21 -35.36
CA THR A 145 -39.51 -13.87 -34.15
C THR A 145 -38.66 -13.48 -32.96
N ALA A 146 -39.33 -13.23 -31.84
CA ALA A 146 -38.67 -12.89 -30.61
C ALA A 146 -38.01 -14.14 -29.99
N ALA A 147 -36.77 -14.01 -29.54
CA ALA A 147 -35.99 -15.10 -28.95
C ALA A 147 -35.43 -14.70 -27.58
N VAL A 148 -35.42 -15.65 -26.65
CA VAL A 148 -34.91 -15.41 -25.29
C VAL A 148 -33.41 -15.62 -25.26
N HIS A 149 -32.71 -14.62 -24.72
CA HIS A 149 -31.27 -14.61 -24.50
C HIS A 149 -30.95 -14.36 -23.03
N CYS A 150 -29.73 -14.63 -22.62
CA CYS A 150 -29.27 -14.36 -21.27
C CYS A 150 -28.20 -13.27 -21.29
N LEU A 151 -28.40 -12.18 -20.56
CA LEU A 151 -27.37 -11.19 -20.28
C LEU A 151 -26.68 -11.54 -18.98
N VAL A 152 -25.36 -11.62 -18.98
CA VAL A 152 -24.57 -12.10 -17.83
C VAL A 152 -23.39 -11.17 -17.58
N ARG A 153 -23.19 -10.80 -16.32
CA ARG A 153 -21.93 -10.27 -15.75
C ARG A 153 -21.77 -10.78 -14.32
N HIS A 154 -20.68 -10.45 -13.62
CA HIS A 154 -20.35 -11.03 -12.31
C HIS A 154 -21.50 -10.97 -11.29
N ASP A 155 -22.20 -9.83 -11.19
CA ASP A 155 -23.24 -9.59 -10.19
C ASP A 155 -24.67 -9.48 -10.76
N PHE A 156 -24.85 -9.83 -12.03
CA PHE A 156 -26.11 -9.62 -12.73
C PHE A 156 -26.34 -10.70 -13.79
N ILE A 157 -27.52 -11.30 -13.73
CA ILE A 157 -28.02 -12.23 -14.75
C ILE A 157 -29.43 -11.79 -15.10
N ALA A 158 -29.72 -11.62 -16.39
CA ALA A 158 -31.05 -11.28 -16.88
C ALA A 158 -31.44 -12.11 -18.11
N LEU A 159 -32.53 -12.85 -18.01
CA LEU A 159 -33.19 -13.40 -19.20
C LEU A 159 -33.97 -12.30 -19.88
N VAL A 160 -33.67 -12.03 -21.15
CA VAL A 160 -34.29 -10.97 -21.94
C VAL A 160 -34.88 -11.56 -23.21
N GLN A 161 -36.07 -11.10 -23.59
CA GLN A 161 -36.65 -11.43 -24.88
C GLN A 161 -36.23 -10.36 -25.90
N LEU A 162 -35.55 -10.79 -26.96
CA LEU A 162 -34.97 -9.92 -27.97
C LEU A 162 -35.64 -10.16 -29.33
N LYS A 163 -35.74 -9.13 -30.16
CA LYS A 163 -36.06 -9.27 -31.59
C LYS A 163 -35.31 -8.22 -32.42
N LEU A 164 -35.17 -8.47 -33.71
CA LEU A 164 -34.69 -7.46 -34.66
C LEU A 164 -35.88 -6.78 -35.32
N VAL A 165 -35.81 -5.46 -35.44
CA VAL A 165 -36.75 -4.65 -36.20
C VAL A 165 -35.97 -3.92 -37.29
N CYS A 166 -36.34 -4.17 -38.54
CA CYS A 166 -35.77 -3.55 -39.72
C CYS A 166 -36.20 -2.08 -39.79
N ASP A 167 -35.26 -1.20 -40.12
CA ASP A 167 -35.61 0.17 -40.50
C ASP A 167 -36.15 0.15 -41.94
N LEU A 168 -37.32 0.77 -42.17
CA LEU A 168 -37.97 0.78 -43.49
C LEU A 168 -37.10 1.52 -44.53
N ASP A 169 -36.35 2.53 -44.10
CA ASP A 169 -35.54 3.36 -45.00
C ASP A 169 -34.14 2.77 -45.21
N GLY A 170 -33.58 2.12 -44.19
CA GLY A 170 -32.22 1.56 -44.20
C GLY A 170 -32.13 0.06 -44.50
N GLY A 171 -33.27 -0.64 -44.52
CA GLY A 171 -33.33 -2.09 -44.65
C GLY A 171 -32.68 -2.84 -43.47
N TRP A 172 -32.40 -4.13 -43.67
CA TRP A 172 -31.87 -5.00 -42.61
C TRP A 172 -30.47 -4.60 -42.12
N ASN A 173 -29.73 -3.83 -42.92
CA ASN A 173 -28.43 -3.28 -42.52
C ASN A 173 -28.56 -2.21 -41.42
N ALA A 174 -29.75 -1.63 -41.26
CA ALA A 174 -30.10 -0.67 -40.23
C ALA A 174 -31.03 -1.26 -39.16
N ALA A 175 -31.08 -2.60 -39.04
CA ALA A 175 -31.94 -3.25 -38.06
C ALA A 175 -31.54 -2.88 -36.61
N THR A 176 -32.55 -2.57 -35.81
CA THR A 176 -32.39 -2.27 -34.38
C THR A 176 -32.77 -3.49 -33.54
N VAL A 177 -31.90 -3.88 -32.61
CA VAL A 177 -32.22 -4.88 -31.59
C VAL A 177 -33.18 -4.26 -30.58
N MET A 178 -34.33 -4.88 -30.40
CA MET A 178 -35.34 -4.49 -29.43
C MET A 178 -35.39 -5.49 -28.29
N VAL A 179 -35.48 -5.00 -27.06
CA VAL A 179 -35.64 -5.76 -25.81
C VAL A 179 -37.07 -5.60 -25.33
N ARG A 180 -37.72 -6.70 -24.95
CA ARG A 180 -39.01 -6.63 -24.28
C ARG A 180 -38.81 -6.31 -22.81
N ASP A 181 -39.35 -5.18 -22.38
CA ASP A 181 -39.46 -4.79 -20.98
C ASP A 181 -40.95 -4.57 -20.66
N GLN A 182 -41.52 -5.50 -19.90
CA GLN A 182 -42.96 -5.57 -19.64
C GLN A 182 -43.75 -5.67 -20.96
N ASP A 183 -44.71 -4.76 -21.17
CA ASP A 183 -45.55 -4.71 -22.37
C ASP A 183 -44.98 -3.84 -23.49
N ARG A 184 -43.72 -3.40 -23.36
CA ARG A 184 -43.09 -2.48 -24.31
C ARG A 184 -41.83 -3.07 -24.91
N TRP A 185 -41.58 -2.71 -26.16
CA TRP A 185 -40.32 -2.96 -26.84
C TRP A 185 -39.47 -1.70 -26.77
N LEU A 186 -38.28 -1.80 -26.20
CA LEU A 186 -37.29 -0.74 -26.10
C LEU A 186 -36.10 -1.09 -26.98
N SER A 187 -35.34 -0.11 -27.47
CA SER A 187 -34.06 -0.43 -28.11
C SER A 187 -33.10 -1.02 -27.09
N LEU A 188 -32.21 -1.91 -27.53
CA LEU A 188 -31.18 -2.50 -26.68
C LEU A 188 -30.31 -1.42 -26.03
N SER A 189 -29.95 -0.36 -26.77
CA SER A 189 -29.19 0.76 -26.22
C SER A 189 -29.92 1.48 -25.08
N SER A 190 -31.23 1.72 -25.21
CA SER A 190 -32.05 2.34 -24.18
C SER A 190 -32.14 1.44 -22.94
N PHE A 191 -32.41 0.15 -23.13
CA PHE A 191 -32.45 -0.83 -22.04
C PHE A 191 -31.11 -0.91 -21.28
N LEU A 192 -29.98 -1.00 -22.02
CA LEU A 192 -28.64 -1.07 -21.43
C LEU A 192 -28.29 0.19 -20.64
N SER A 193 -28.69 1.38 -21.11
CA SER A 193 -28.44 2.64 -20.41
C SER A 193 -29.18 2.76 -19.06
N ALA A 194 -30.25 2.00 -18.86
CA ALA A 194 -31.02 1.96 -17.62
C ALA A 194 -30.49 0.94 -16.61
N LEU A 195 -29.53 0.08 -16.99
CA LEU A 195 -28.94 -0.91 -16.08
C LEU A 195 -28.06 -0.24 -15.02
N PRO A 196 -28.00 -0.81 -13.80
CA PRO A 196 -27.11 -0.31 -12.76
C PRO A 196 -25.64 -0.49 -13.17
N GLU A 197 -24.79 0.47 -12.80
CA GLU A 197 -23.34 0.38 -12.98
C GLU A 197 -22.78 -0.87 -12.27
N PRO A 198 -21.78 -1.55 -12.86
CA PRO A 198 -21.13 -2.70 -12.23
C PRO A 198 -20.52 -2.33 -10.88
N SER A 199 -20.68 -3.21 -9.88
CA SER A 199 -20.19 -2.97 -8.52
C SER A 199 -18.77 -3.49 -8.27
N ILE A 200 -18.11 -4.05 -9.30
CA ILE A 200 -16.83 -4.72 -9.12
C ILE A 200 -15.76 -3.77 -8.58
N ARG A 201 -15.09 -4.17 -7.50
CA ARG A 201 -13.92 -3.46 -6.97
C ARG A 201 -12.68 -3.92 -7.72
N THR A 202 -12.28 -3.20 -8.75
CA THR A 202 -11.00 -3.41 -9.44
C THR A 202 -9.83 -2.85 -8.62
N VAL A 203 -9.46 -3.57 -7.55
CA VAL A 203 -8.30 -3.24 -6.72
C VAL A 203 -7.13 -4.18 -6.99
N GLY A 204 -5.91 -3.71 -6.72
CA GLY A 204 -4.69 -4.51 -6.83
C GLY A 204 -4.18 -4.70 -8.27
N PRO A 205 -3.23 -5.64 -8.48
CA PRO A 205 -2.53 -5.81 -9.76
C PRO A 205 -3.46 -6.10 -10.95
N SER A 206 -4.49 -6.91 -10.75
CA SER A 206 -5.47 -7.24 -11.81
C SER A 206 -6.30 -6.03 -12.22
N GLY A 207 -6.75 -5.23 -11.25
CA GLY A 207 -7.47 -3.98 -11.50
C GLY A 207 -6.62 -2.98 -12.28
N PHE A 208 -5.35 -2.82 -11.89
CA PHE A 208 -4.39 -1.98 -12.61
C PHE A 208 -4.18 -2.45 -14.05
N LYS A 209 -4.01 -3.76 -14.27
CA LYS A 209 -3.85 -4.33 -15.63
C LYS A 209 -5.08 -4.06 -16.49
N LEU A 210 -6.28 -4.23 -15.95
CA LEU A 210 -7.54 -3.93 -16.65
C LEU A 210 -7.65 -2.45 -16.99
N GLN A 211 -7.31 -1.57 -16.04
CA GLN A 211 -7.31 -0.12 -16.23
C GLN A 211 -6.32 0.30 -17.32
N TRP A 212 -5.14 -0.29 -17.32
CA TRP A 212 -4.14 -0.08 -18.36
C TRP A 212 -4.63 -0.52 -19.74
N ILE A 213 -5.23 -1.72 -19.85
CA ILE A 213 -5.79 -2.22 -21.12
C ILE A 213 -6.90 -1.28 -21.61
N TRP A 214 -7.81 -0.86 -20.73
CA TRP A 214 -8.87 0.07 -21.08
C TRP A 214 -8.32 1.41 -21.58
N TRP A 215 -7.39 2.03 -20.84
CA TRP A 215 -6.72 3.26 -21.27
C TRP A 215 -5.95 3.12 -22.58
N SER A 216 -5.37 1.95 -22.84
CA SER A 216 -4.63 1.68 -24.08
C SER A 216 -5.53 1.51 -25.30
N ARG A 217 -6.79 1.10 -25.10
CA ARG A 217 -7.77 0.84 -26.16
C ARG A 217 -8.67 2.04 -26.49
N MET A 218 -8.67 3.08 -25.67
CA MET A 218 -9.45 4.29 -25.92
C MET A 218 -8.90 5.05 -27.15
N PRO A 219 -9.72 5.30 -28.20
CA PRO A 219 -9.26 5.96 -29.42
C PRO A 219 -9.10 7.48 -29.28
N GLY A 220 -8.10 8.03 -30.01
CA GLY A 220 -7.96 9.44 -30.41
C GLY A 220 -8.21 10.49 -29.32
N GLU A 221 -9.42 11.05 -29.30
CA GLU A 221 -9.85 12.16 -28.43
C GLU A 221 -10.48 11.71 -27.10
N LYS A 222 -11.12 10.52 -27.08
CA LYS A 222 -11.65 9.88 -25.85
C LYS A 222 -10.58 9.18 -25.03
N ARG A 223 -9.37 9.04 -25.58
CA ARG A 223 -8.15 8.92 -24.77
C ARG A 223 -7.98 10.25 -24.03
N ALA A 224 -8.89 10.54 -23.10
CA ALA A 224 -8.81 11.65 -22.19
C ALA A 224 -7.51 11.43 -21.44
N LYS A 225 -6.44 12.03 -21.97
CA LYS A 225 -5.11 11.99 -21.38
C LYS A 225 -5.36 12.50 -19.99
N PHE A 226 -5.28 11.63 -18.99
CA PHE A 226 -5.45 12.04 -17.61
C PHE A 226 -4.55 13.26 -17.41
N GLN A 227 -5.15 14.42 -17.22
CA GLN A 227 -4.43 15.68 -17.29
C GLN A 227 -3.79 15.89 -15.93
N TYR A 228 -2.76 15.10 -15.63
CA TYR A 228 -2.03 15.14 -14.37
C TYR A 228 -1.66 16.58 -13.99
N ASN A 229 -1.22 17.36 -14.96
CA ASN A 229 -0.83 18.76 -14.80
C ASN A 229 -1.98 19.71 -14.41
N LYS A 230 -3.23 19.32 -14.62
CA LYS A 230 -4.44 20.08 -14.23
C LYS A 230 -4.94 19.75 -12.83
N LEU A 231 -4.40 18.71 -12.18
CA LEU A 231 -4.74 18.43 -10.79
C LEU A 231 -4.17 19.53 -9.87
N PRO A 232 -4.73 19.75 -8.68
CA PRO A 232 -4.07 20.55 -7.64
C PRO A 232 -2.67 20.00 -7.32
N VAL A 233 -1.73 20.88 -6.97
CA VAL A 233 -0.32 20.52 -6.77
C VAL A 233 -0.15 19.50 -5.64
N GLU A 234 -1.00 19.57 -4.62
CA GLU A 234 -1.00 18.67 -3.46
C GLU A 234 -1.37 17.24 -3.88
N ILE A 235 -2.32 17.11 -4.80
CA ILE A 235 -2.74 15.83 -5.38
C ILE A 235 -1.64 15.28 -6.30
N GLN A 236 -1.01 16.15 -7.10
CA GLN A 236 0.15 15.77 -7.91
C GLN A 236 1.27 15.20 -7.03
N GLN A 237 1.65 15.90 -5.96
CA GLN A 237 2.67 15.46 -5.01
C GLN A 237 2.32 14.11 -4.34
N HIS A 238 1.05 13.89 -3.97
CA HIS A 238 0.64 12.60 -3.39
C HIS A 238 0.72 11.46 -4.40
N ILE A 239 0.28 11.68 -5.64
CA ILE A 239 0.43 10.69 -6.72
C ILE A 239 1.92 10.42 -6.96
N MET A 240 2.75 11.47 -6.98
CA MET A 240 4.18 11.36 -7.16
C MET A 240 4.85 10.54 -6.05
N LEU A 241 4.50 10.80 -4.78
CA LEU A 241 5.00 10.05 -3.64
C LEU A 241 4.63 8.56 -3.72
N TYR A 242 3.39 8.26 -4.13
CA TYR A 242 2.96 6.89 -4.33
C TYR A 242 3.71 6.21 -5.48
N ALA A 243 3.89 6.91 -6.60
CA ALA A 243 4.53 6.38 -7.79
C ALA A 243 6.05 6.16 -7.62
N LEU A 244 6.72 7.02 -6.84
CA LEU A 244 8.14 6.87 -6.48
C LEU A 244 8.39 5.83 -5.38
N GLY A 245 7.36 5.54 -4.57
CA GLY A 245 7.47 4.74 -3.37
C GLY A 245 7.68 5.61 -2.12
N LYS A 246 6.91 5.32 -1.07
CA LYS A 246 6.95 6.10 0.19
C LYS A 246 8.28 5.97 0.94
N ARG A 247 8.95 4.82 0.81
CA ARG A 247 10.26 4.53 1.41
C ARG A 247 11.29 4.40 0.32
N VAL A 248 12.46 4.96 0.57
CA VAL A 248 13.53 5.00 -0.41
C VAL A 248 14.84 4.67 0.29
N LEU A 249 15.54 3.66 -0.24
CA LEU A 249 16.79 3.20 0.35
C LEU A 249 17.90 4.15 -0.05
N PHE A 250 18.58 4.70 0.96
CA PHE A 250 19.65 5.66 0.75
C PHE A 250 21.01 5.01 0.96
N LYS A 251 21.73 4.79 -0.15
CA LYS A 251 23.10 4.28 -0.12
C LYS A 251 24.05 5.39 -0.54
N ALA A 252 24.45 6.22 0.44
CA ALA A 252 25.37 7.34 0.21
C ALA A 252 26.52 6.89 -0.71
N PRO A 253 26.79 7.62 -1.80
CA PRO A 253 27.73 7.13 -2.76
C PRO A 253 29.11 7.20 -2.12
N LEU A 254 29.74 6.04 -1.90
CA LEU A 254 31.17 5.99 -1.55
C LEU A 254 32.03 6.55 -2.70
N ASP A 255 31.48 6.59 -3.92
CA ASP A 255 32.09 7.20 -5.10
C ASP A 255 31.47 8.59 -5.37
N PRO A 256 32.22 9.69 -5.18
CA PRO A 256 31.72 11.05 -5.41
C PRO A 256 31.30 11.34 -6.86
N ARG A 257 31.59 10.43 -7.80
CA ARG A 257 31.15 10.54 -9.21
C ARG A 257 29.71 10.06 -9.43
N ARG A 258 29.12 9.33 -8.48
CA ARG A 258 27.73 8.86 -8.62
C ARG A 258 26.75 10.00 -8.38
N THR A 259 25.73 10.05 -9.22
CA THR A 259 24.66 11.04 -9.09
C THR A 259 23.75 10.69 -7.91
N LEU A 260 23.18 11.70 -7.25
CA LEU A 260 22.20 11.53 -6.17
C LEU A 260 21.05 10.59 -6.55
N VAL A 261 20.64 10.60 -7.82
CA VAL A 261 19.61 9.70 -8.36
C VAL A 261 20.03 8.22 -8.25
N GLN A 262 21.30 7.90 -8.53
CA GLN A 262 21.80 6.53 -8.43
C GLN A 262 21.91 6.03 -6.98
N THR A 263 22.12 6.94 -6.03
CA THR A 263 22.21 6.68 -4.58
C THR A 263 20.86 6.34 -3.95
N ILE A 264 19.80 6.98 -4.45
CA ILE A 264 18.45 6.94 -3.87
C ILE A 264 17.64 5.74 -4.43
N SER A 265 18.09 5.08 -5.49
CA SER A 265 17.18 4.29 -6.33
C SER A 265 17.48 2.82 -6.49
N GLN A 266 18.38 2.24 -5.69
CA GLN A 266 18.79 0.84 -5.94
C GLN A 266 17.83 -0.17 -5.32
N GLY A 267 16.99 0.25 -4.36
CA GLY A 267 16.20 -0.69 -3.55
C GLY A 267 17.10 -1.64 -2.73
N SER A 268 16.48 -2.47 -1.89
CA SER A 268 17.19 -3.50 -1.11
C SER A 268 17.38 -4.81 -1.89
N GLY A 269 16.65 -4.99 -2.99
CA GLY A 269 16.75 -6.17 -3.85
C GLY A 269 17.98 -6.13 -4.75
N THR A 270 19.03 -6.84 -4.37
CA THR A 270 20.05 -7.30 -5.31
C THR A 270 19.46 -8.39 -6.19
N ASP A 271 19.47 -8.22 -7.51
CA ASP A 271 19.07 -9.22 -8.52
C ASP A 271 19.87 -10.55 -8.47
N SER A 272 20.76 -10.75 -7.49
CA SER A 272 21.86 -11.72 -7.60
C SER A 272 22.03 -12.73 -6.46
N GLU A 273 21.28 -12.66 -5.35
CA GLU A 273 21.36 -13.72 -4.34
C GLU A 273 20.05 -14.51 -4.25
N PRO A 274 20.03 -15.80 -4.64
CA PRO A 274 18.87 -16.64 -4.47
C PRO A 274 18.54 -16.63 -2.98
N ALA A 275 17.31 -16.18 -2.67
CA ALA A 275 16.77 -16.05 -1.34
C ALA A 275 17.35 -17.11 -0.40
N VAL A 276 18.35 -16.71 0.39
CA VAL A 276 18.83 -17.51 1.52
C VAL A 276 17.61 -17.63 2.42
N LEU A 277 16.94 -18.78 2.31
CA LEU A 277 15.83 -19.30 3.09
C LEU A 277 15.16 -18.25 3.99
N TYR A 278 14.08 -17.62 3.51
CA TYR A 278 13.10 -16.84 4.28
C TYR A 278 13.58 -16.41 5.66
N ASP A 279 14.55 -15.49 5.72
CA ASP A 279 14.89 -14.83 6.97
C ASP A 279 13.76 -13.85 7.29
N SER A 280 12.67 -14.39 7.84
CA SER A 280 11.50 -13.63 8.30
C SER A 280 11.86 -12.53 9.30
N THR A 281 13.08 -12.57 9.82
CA THR A 281 13.60 -11.55 10.74
C THR A 281 14.12 -10.30 10.05
N ARG A 282 14.32 -10.33 8.72
CA ARG A 282 14.74 -9.16 7.96
C ARG A 282 13.61 -8.13 7.84
N PRO A 283 13.95 -6.83 7.82
CA PRO A 283 12.98 -5.80 7.45
C PRO A 283 12.36 -6.10 6.08
N ALA A 284 11.12 -5.69 5.86
CA ALA A 284 10.52 -5.74 4.53
C ALA A 284 11.38 -4.94 3.55
N ASP A 285 11.62 -5.54 2.38
CA ASP A 285 12.42 -4.93 1.33
C ASP A 285 11.88 -3.55 0.93
N VAL A 286 12.81 -2.62 0.72
CA VAL A 286 12.50 -1.31 0.15
C VAL A 286 12.52 -1.47 -1.38
N PRO A 287 11.37 -1.36 -2.06
CA PRO A 287 11.32 -1.53 -3.50
C PRO A 287 12.14 -0.44 -4.20
N GLN A 288 12.58 -0.74 -5.42
CA GLN A 288 13.25 0.23 -6.27
C GLN A 288 12.31 1.40 -6.58
N SER A 289 12.77 2.63 -6.41
CA SER A 289 12.00 3.81 -6.81
C SER A 289 11.86 3.90 -8.33
N ASN A 290 10.68 4.30 -8.80
CA ASN A 290 10.42 4.45 -10.23
C ASN A 290 11.11 5.70 -10.81
N LEU A 291 12.39 5.58 -11.15
CA LEU A 291 13.19 6.68 -11.70
C LEU A 291 12.79 7.11 -13.11
N SER A 292 11.97 6.33 -13.82
CA SER A 292 11.50 6.76 -15.14
C SER A 292 10.71 8.07 -15.07
N LEU A 293 10.10 8.38 -13.92
CA LEU A 293 9.41 9.64 -13.65
C LEU A 293 10.34 10.86 -13.71
N LEU A 294 11.62 10.70 -13.39
CA LEU A 294 12.62 11.78 -13.52
C LEU A 294 12.93 12.10 -14.99
N ARG A 295 12.58 11.23 -15.93
CA ARG A 295 12.95 11.37 -17.35
C ARG A 295 11.80 11.84 -18.25
N LEU A 296 10.63 12.12 -17.69
CA LEU A 296 9.44 12.46 -18.48
C LEU A 296 9.50 13.89 -19.05
N ASP A 297 9.50 14.90 -18.19
CA ASP A 297 9.57 16.31 -18.57
C ASP A 297 10.16 17.16 -17.42
N LYS A 298 10.54 18.42 -17.69
CA LYS A 298 11.20 19.30 -16.71
C LYS A 298 10.37 19.54 -15.45
N ARG A 299 9.04 19.70 -15.58
CA ARG A 299 8.14 19.95 -14.45
C ARG A 299 7.99 18.69 -13.61
N THR A 300 7.75 17.55 -14.26
CA THR A 300 7.66 16.25 -13.57
C THR A 300 8.97 15.89 -12.89
N HIS A 301 10.12 16.14 -13.54
CA HIS A 301 11.43 15.97 -12.94
C HIS A 301 11.60 16.80 -11.66
N ALA A 302 11.30 18.11 -11.70
CA ALA A 302 11.43 18.98 -10.54
C ALA A 302 10.53 18.52 -9.37
N MET A 303 9.28 18.14 -9.67
CA MET A 303 8.34 17.64 -8.66
C MET A 303 8.78 16.28 -8.10
N ALA A 304 9.19 15.35 -8.96
CA ALA A 304 9.67 14.04 -8.54
C ALA A 304 10.93 14.16 -7.69
N MET A 305 11.87 15.02 -8.07
CA MET A 305 13.07 15.29 -7.28
C MET A 305 12.69 15.90 -5.92
N SER A 306 11.85 16.93 -5.89
CA SER A 306 11.39 17.52 -4.62
C SER A 306 10.71 16.48 -3.73
N THR A 307 9.85 15.63 -4.29
CA THR A 307 9.13 14.58 -3.55
C THR A 307 10.12 13.53 -3.03
N LEU A 308 11.06 13.08 -3.87
CA LEU A 308 12.12 12.14 -3.49
C LEU A 308 12.95 12.68 -2.33
N LEU A 309 13.31 13.96 -2.31
CA LEU A 309 14.15 14.53 -1.26
C LEU A 309 13.35 14.82 0.01
N LYS A 310 12.18 15.46 -0.10
CA LYS A 310 11.45 16.02 1.04
C LYS A 310 10.38 15.09 1.62
N ASP A 311 9.68 14.34 0.79
CA ASP A 311 8.42 13.70 1.21
C ASP A 311 8.52 12.18 1.35
N THR A 312 9.59 11.57 0.84
CA THR A 312 9.87 10.14 1.07
C THR A 312 10.62 9.90 2.39
N ILE A 313 10.42 8.73 2.98
CA ILE A 313 11.18 8.24 4.13
C ILE A 313 12.53 7.73 3.63
N LYS A 314 13.61 8.38 4.07
CA LYS A 314 14.99 7.94 3.79
C LYS A 314 15.34 6.79 4.72
N VAL A 315 15.58 5.62 4.15
CA VAL A 315 15.91 4.41 4.88
C VAL A 315 17.41 4.21 4.85
N TYR A 316 18.04 4.13 6.02
CA TYR A 316 19.46 3.80 6.16
C TYR A 316 19.60 2.45 6.83
N GLU A 317 20.09 1.47 6.09
CA GLU A 317 20.35 0.12 6.60
C GLU A 317 21.67 0.02 7.37
N HIS A 318 22.60 0.93 7.10
CA HIS A 318 23.92 0.93 7.72
C HIS A 318 24.34 2.30 8.21
N LEU A 319 25.06 2.31 9.33
CA LEU A 319 25.57 3.52 9.98
C LEU A 319 26.47 4.34 9.03
N ILE A 320 27.35 3.66 8.30
CA ILE A 320 28.30 4.30 7.37
C ILE A 320 27.57 5.13 6.31
N PHE A 321 26.43 4.66 5.80
CA PHE A 321 25.66 5.40 4.80
C PHE A 321 24.94 6.60 5.40
N ALA A 322 24.44 6.49 6.64
CA ALA A 322 23.86 7.62 7.35
C ALA A 322 24.92 8.71 7.55
N GLN A 323 26.08 8.36 8.10
CA GLN A 323 27.19 9.30 8.30
C GLN A 323 27.66 9.94 7.00
N ALA A 324 27.95 9.14 5.98
CA ALA A 324 28.40 9.64 4.69
C ALA A 324 27.39 10.62 4.08
N SER A 325 26.09 10.30 4.13
CA SER A 325 25.06 11.18 3.55
C SER A 325 24.99 12.56 4.21
N MET A 326 25.28 12.65 5.51
CA MET A 326 25.23 13.91 6.26
C MET A 326 26.50 14.75 6.08
N ILE A 327 27.62 14.10 5.74
CA ILE A 327 28.89 14.79 5.46
C ILE A 327 28.93 15.27 4.01
N THR A 328 28.33 14.52 3.08
CA THR A 328 28.35 14.88 1.66
C THR A 328 27.47 16.08 1.36
N SER A 329 27.97 17.03 0.56
CA SER A 329 27.27 18.25 0.14
C SER A 329 26.09 18.03 -0.82
N HIS A 330 25.77 16.77 -1.14
CA HIS A 330 24.69 16.42 -2.07
C HIS A 330 23.29 16.60 -1.49
N PHE A 331 23.19 16.83 -0.18
CA PHE A 331 21.92 16.97 0.50
C PHE A 331 21.96 18.18 1.45
N ASP A 332 20.96 19.05 1.35
CA ASP A 332 20.74 20.08 2.35
C ASP A 332 20.07 19.43 3.57
N PRO A 333 20.65 19.48 4.78
CA PRO A 333 20.04 18.94 6.00
C PRO A 333 18.58 19.37 6.21
N THR A 334 18.18 20.52 5.67
CA THR A 334 16.80 21.02 5.72
C THR A 334 15.80 20.21 4.87
N ASP A 335 16.25 19.40 3.91
CA ASP A 335 15.38 18.56 3.09
C ASP A 335 15.01 17.23 3.80
N LEU A 336 15.71 16.84 4.88
CA LEU A 336 15.47 15.57 5.59
C LEU A 336 14.30 15.71 6.57
N ARG A 337 13.10 15.37 6.10
CA ARG A 337 11.88 15.43 6.92
C ARG A 337 11.48 14.10 7.55
N TYR A 338 11.79 12.99 6.88
CA TYR A 338 11.38 11.65 7.30
C TYR A 338 12.56 10.68 7.19
N LEU A 339 12.96 10.13 8.33
CA LEU A 339 14.14 9.27 8.46
C LEU A 339 13.73 7.92 9.05
N GLU A 340 14.29 6.82 8.53
CA GLU A 340 14.17 5.48 9.11
C GLU A 340 15.56 4.86 9.21
N LEU A 341 15.99 4.59 10.44
CA LEU A 341 17.24 3.90 10.74
C LEU A 341 16.93 2.41 10.90
N ARG A 342 17.59 1.55 10.13
CA ARG A 342 17.45 0.08 10.17
C ARG A 342 18.75 -0.59 10.58
N PHE A 343 19.42 0.04 11.55
CA PHE A 343 20.71 -0.39 12.04
C PHE A 343 20.62 -1.73 12.77
N THR A 344 21.73 -2.44 12.76
CA THR A 344 21.99 -3.53 13.71
C THR A 344 22.09 -2.98 15.14
N TYR A 345 21.98 -3.85 16.16
CA TYR A 345 22.15 -3.39 17.54
C TYR A 345 23.54 -2.81 17.79
N ARG A 346 24.59 -3.38 17.17
CA ARG A 346 25.94 -2.83 17.21
C ARG A 346 26.00 -1.42 16.62
N GLU A 347 25.40 -1.20 15.46
CA GLU A 347 25.36 0.12 14.84
C GLU A 347 24.58 1.13 15.66
N TYR A 348 23.49 0.74 16.34
CA TYR A 348 22.81 1.63 17.29
C TYR A 348 23.68 1.99 18.50
N ILE A 349 24.40 1.02 19.06
CA ILE A 349 25.38 1.24 20.14
C ILE A 349 26.41 2.28 19.72
N LEU A 350 26.98 2.14 18.52
CA LEU A 350 27.95 3.09 17.98
C LEU A 350 27.32 4.45 17.65
N PHE A 351 26.14 4.45 17.06
CA PHE A 351 25.47 5.67 16.64
C PHE A 351 25.12 6.56 17.83
N PHE A 352 24.60 5.98 18.92
CA PHE A 352 24.20 6.71 20.13
C PHE A 352 25.30 6.79 21.20
N GLY A 353 26.50 6.24 20.95
CA GLY A 353 27.62 6.31 21.90
C GLY A 353 27.31 5.60 23.21
N VAL A 354 26.80 4.37 23.15
CA VAL A 354 26.47 3.57 24.34
C VAL A 354 27.77 3.13 25.04
N GLU A 355 28.00 3.66 26.24
CA GLU A 355 29.17 3.37 27.09
C GLU A 355 28.86 2.21 28.05
N VAL A 356 28.79 0.97 27.55
CA VAL A 356 28.60 -0.24 28.37
C VAL A 356 29.67 -1.26 28.04
N ARG A 357 30.28 -1.90 29.04
CA ARG A 357 31.33 -2.90 28.81
C ARG A 357 30.78 -4.13 28.09
N PRO A 358 31.51 -4.68 27.10
CA PRO A 358 32.83 -4.30 26.61
C PRO A 358 32.87 -3.19 25.54
N TRP A 359 31.74 -2.61 25.11
CA TRP A 359 31.70 -1.66 23.99
C TRP A 359 32.39 -0.31 24.24
N ASP A 360 32.80 0.00 25.47
CA ASP A 360 33.56 1.20 25.85
C ASP A 360 34.76 1.43 24.91
N ASP A 361 35.47 0.35 24.59
CA ASP A 361 36.70 0.39 23.81
C ASP A 361 36.44 0.65 22.32
N ILE A 362 35.24 0.31 21.81
CA ILE A 362 34.90 0.55 20.40
C ILE A 362 34.64 2.03 20.16
N GLY A 363 34.01 2.71 21.13
CA GLY A 363 33.80 4.15 21.07
C GLY A 363 35.11 4.95 21.13
N ALA A 364 36.07 4.48 21.93
CA ALA A 364 37.37 5.15 22.11
C ALA A 364 38.21 5.25 20.83
N HIS A 365 38.00 4.35 19.86
CA HIS A 365 38.74 4.33 18.59
C HIS A 365 38.02 5.04 17.43
N HIS A 366 36.73 5.37 17.57
CA HIS A 366 35.93 5.94 16.50
C HIS A 366 35.40 7.34 16.85
N ASN A 367 36.24 8.36 16.64
CA ASN A 367 35.94 9.80 16.63
C ASN A 367 35.33 10.40 17.92
N ALA A 368 35.84 11.56 18.33
CA ALA A 368 35.38 12.29 19.52
C ALA A 368 33.91 12.79 19.47
N VAL A 369 33.17 12.53 18.38
CA VAL A 369 31.81 13.04 18.17
C VAL A 369 30.84 11.88 17.98
N VAL A 370 29.90 11.75 18.92
CA VAL A 370 28.80 10.77 18.85
C VAL A 370 27.99 11.02 17.58
N PRO A 371 27.87 10.04 16.66
CA PRO A 371 27.20 10.24 15.38
C PRO A 371 25.78 10.78 15.53
N ALA A 372 25.01 10.32 16.52
CA ALA A 372 23.64 10.75 16.75
C ALA A 372 23.48 12.26 17.03
N SER A 373 24.54 12.99 17.38
CA SER A 373 24.52 14.45 17.47
C SER A 373 24.04 15.12 16.17
N MET A 374 24.25 14.48 15.02
CA MET A 374 23.75 14.94 13.72
C MET A 374 22.23 15.05 13.66
N LEU A 375 21.48 14.30 14.47
CA LEU A 375 20.01 14.41 14.47
C LEU A 375 19.55 15.81 14.91
N LYS A 376 20.35 16.48 15.74
CA LYS A 376 20.08 17.86 16.20
C LYS A 376 20.33 18.89 15.10
N THR A 377 21.10 18.56 14.06
CA THR A 377 21.37 19.45 12.93
C THR A 377 20.33 19.32 11.81
N LEU A 378 19.26 18.55 12.02
CA LEU A 378 18.17 18.34 11.06
C LEU A 378 16.94 19.16 11.47
N PRO A 379 16.86 20.46 11.16
CA PRO A 379 15.84 21.36 11.69
C PRO A 379 14.42 21.01 11.24
N ASN A 380 14.29 20.35 10.08
CA ASN A 380 13.01 20.00 9.48
C ASN A 380 12.62 18.53 9.69
N LEU A 381 13.34 17.79 10.55
CA LEU A 381 13.04 16.39 10.81
C LEU A 381 11.69 16.26 11.53
N VAL A 382 10.67 15.87 10.79
CA VAL A 382 9.30 15.68 11.27
C VAL A 382 9.13 14.32 11.93
N GLN A 383 9.73 13.27 11.35
CA GLN A 383 9.57 11.91 11.84
C GLN A 383 10.88 11.13 11.76
N LEU A 384 11.23 10.48 12.87
CA LEU A 384 12.31 9.50 12.97
C LEU A 384 11.74 8.12 13.31
N ASN A 385 12.00 7.13 12.48
CA ASN A 385 11.70 5.74 12.76
C ASN A 385 12.98 5.01 13.16
N LEU A 386 13.00 4.40 14.34
CA LEU A 386 14.03 3.45 14.73
C LEU A 386 13.47 2.04 14.52
N PHE A 387 14.01 1.33 13.55
CA PHE A 387 13.66 -0.07 13.29
C PHE A 387 14.64 -0.98 14.03
N PHE A 388 14.13 -1.90 14.85
CA PHE A 388 14.95 -2.87 15.57
C PHE A 388 14.82 -4.26 14.93
N PRO A 389 15.94 -4.89 14.53
CA PRO A 389 15.91 -6.23 13.93
C PRO A 389 15.65 -7.31 15.00
N SER A 390 15.28 -8.52 14.58
CA SER A 390 15.12 -9.62 15.53
C SER A 390 16.45 -10.01 16.16
N THR A 391 16.45 -10.34 17.45
CA THR A 391 17.61 -10.96 18.10
C THR A 391 17.76 -12.45 17.79
N ALA A 392 16.82 -13.05 17.05
CA ALA A 392 16.90 -14.46 16.66
C ALA A 392 18.01 -14.72 15.63
N SER A 393 18.41 -13.71 14.86
CA SER A 393 19.51 -13.80 13.90
C SER A 393 20.81 -13.35 14.54
N CYS A 394 21.83 -14.21 14.49
CA CYS A 394 23.15 -13.93 15.04
C CYS A 394 23.87 -12.78 14.31
N TYR A 395 23.50 -12.48 13.06
CA TYR A 395 24.02 -11.35 12.29
C TYR A 395 23.73 -10.01 12.96
N TYR A 396 22.66 -9.92 13.74
CA TYR A 396 22.30 -8.70 14.45
C TYR A 396 22.85 -8.65 15.87
N SER A 397 23.59 -9.66 16.31
CA SER A 397 24.19 -9.67 17.65
C SER A 397 24.99 -8.38 17.88
N PRO A 398 24.84 -7.71 19.03
CA PRO A 398 25.64 -6.54 19.34
C PRO A 398 27.14 -6.87 19.48
N TRP A 399 27.47 -8.18 19.52
CA TRP A 399 28.82 -8.74 19.53
C TRP A 399 29.36 -9.08 18.12
N ALA A 400 28.54 -8.95 17.07
CA ALA A 400 28.94 -9.32 15.73
C ALA A 400 30.13 -8.47 15.24
N GLY A 401 31.22 -9.12 14.82
CA GLY A 401 32.42 -8.47 14.28
C GLY A 401 33.35 -7.84 15.32
N TYR A 402 33.33 -8.31 16.58
CA TYR A 402 34.32 -7.95 17.60
C TYR A 402 35.70 -8.59 17.37
N ASP A 403 35.79 -9.61 16.51
CA ASP A 403 37.05 -10.28 16.20
C ASP A 403 37.08 -10.75 14.74
N ASP A 404 38.17 -10.44 14.04
CA ASP A 404 38.63 -11.16 12.84
C ASP A 404 39.07 -12.61 13.16
N GLN A 405 38.83 -13.08 14.39
CA GLN A 405 39.09 -14.44 14.80
C GLN A 405 37.83 -15.32 14.61
N PRO A 406 37.82 -16.24 13.62
CA PRO A 406 36.68 -17.12 13.31
C PRO A 406 36.25 -18.06 14.46
N GLN A 407 36.98 -18.06 15.57
CA GLN A 407 36.81 -18.96 16.71
C GLN A 407 35.74 -18.50 17.72
N TYR A 408 35.27 -17.25 17.68
CA TYR A 408 34.12 -16.81 18.49
C TYR A 408 32.76 -17.04 17.83
N LEU A 409 32.69 -17.06 16.49
CA LEU A 409 31.46 -17.43 15.77
C LEU A 409 31.07 -18.90 16.01
N LEU A 410 32.05 -19.75 16.32
CA LEU A 410 31.86 -21.16 16.68
C LEU A 410 31.62 -21.39 18.18
N ARG A 411 31.69 -20.34 19.01
CA ARG A 411 31.44 -20.39 20.47
C ARG A 411 30.32 -19.43 20.89
N GLN A 412 29.24 -19.36 20.10
CA GLN A 412 28.03 -18.62 20.48
C GLN A 412 27.43 -19.07 21.82
N ASP A 413 27.77 -20.27 22.28
CA ASP A 413 27.36 -20.80 23.58
C ASP A 413 28.06 -20.12 24.77
N VAL A 414 29.12 -19.33 24.54
CA VAL A 414 30.01 -18.83 25.61
C VAL A 414 29.72 -17.38 26.02
N ILE A 415 29.16 -16.55 25.13
CA ILE A 415 28.79 -15.17 25.48
C ILE A 415 27.28 -15.01 25.36
N PRO A 416 26.53 -15.12 26.48
CA PRO A 416 25.10 -14.90 26.45
C PRO A 416 24.80 -13.49 25.93
N SER A 417 24.04 -13.40 24.85
CA SER A 417 23.58 -12.11 24.36
C SER A 417 22.56 -11.53 25.34
N PRO A 418 22.61 -10.23 25.66
CA PRO A 418 21.59 -9.61 26.50
C PRO A 418 20.23 -9.81 25.85
N CYS A 419 19.21 -10.06 26.67
CA CYS A 419 17.86 -10.16 26.14
C CYS A 419 17.50 -8.84 25.44
N GLN A 420 16.71 -8.90 24.38
CA GLN A 420 16.36 -7.72 23.56
C GLN A 420 15.87 -6.51 24.38
N LYS A 421 15.08 -6.76 25.44
CA LYS A 421 14.55 -5.70 26.32
C LYS A 421 15.68 -4.89 26.96
N VAL A 422 16.70 -5.59 27.48
CA VAL A 422 17.89 -4.98 28.10
C VAL A 422 18.62 -4.10 27.10
N LEU A 423 18.92 -4.68 25.94
CA LEU A 423 19.73 -4.06 24.91
C LEU A 423 19.07 -2.78 24.38
N LEU A 424 17.75 -2.82 24.17
CA LEU A 424 16.97 -1.65 23.77
C LEU A 424 16.91 -0.59 24.87
N ASP A 425 16.77 -0.99 26.14
CA ASP A 425 16.77 -0.04 27.25
C ASP A 425 18.10 0.70 27.36
N TRP A 426 19.24 0.02 27.16
CA TRP A 426 20.55 0.66 27.08
C TRP A 426 20.63 1.63 25.89
N ILE A 427 20.37 1.16 24.67
CA ILE A 427 20.41 2.00 23.47
C ILE A 427 19.57 3.26 23.64
N LEU A 428 18.32 3.11 24.10
CA LEU A 428 17.38 4.22 24.18
C LEU A 428 17.67 5.18 25.35
N THR A 429 18.32 4.69 26.42
CA THR A 429 18.84 5.54 27.51
C THR A 429 19.89 6.51 27.02
N PHE A 430 20.78 6.07 26.13
CA PHE A 430 21.77 6.95 25.51
C PHE A 430 21.18 7.77 24.36
N ALA A 431 20.22 7.20 23.62
CA ALA A 431 19.56 7.90 22.52
C ALA A 431 18.73 9.11 22.97
N ILE A 432 18.19 9.10 24.19
CA ILE A 432 17.17 10.07 24.64
C ILE A 432 17.57 11.52 24.33
N GLU A 433 18.81 11.90 24.64
CA GLU A 433 19.33 13.26 24.45
C GLU A 433 19.39 13.72 23.00
N HIS A 434 19.43 12.79 22.05
CA HIS A 434 19.44 13.02 20.60
C HIS A 434 18.04 12.96 20.00
N LEU A 435 17.10 12.31 20.70
CA LEU A 435 15.70 12.19 20.30
C LEU A 435 14.85 13.36 20.83
N LEU A 436 15.33 14.07 21.86
CA LEU A 436 14.69 15.30 22.36
C LEU A 436 14.55 16.33 21.23
N GLY A 437 13.36 16.91 21.09
CA GLY A 437 13.05 17.91 20.07
C GLY A 437 12.57 17.36 18.73
N ILE A 438 12.71 16.05 18.46
CA ILE A 438 12.14 15.44 17.26
C ILE A 438 10.63 15.29 17.45
N ARG A 439 9.84 15.89 16.55
CA ARG A 439 8.38 15.97 16.66
C ARG A 439 7.70 14.60 16.82
N LYS A 440 8.20 13.58 16.13
CA LYS A 440 7.62 12.24 16.16
C LYS A 440 8.70 11.18 16.02
N VAL A 441 8.88 10.40 17.08
CA VAL A 441 9.77 9.24 17.07
C VAL A 441 8.92 7.97 17.11
N LEU A 442 9.16 7.04 16.20
CA LEU A 442 8.47 5.76 16.13
C LEU A 442 9.45 4.61 16.32
N PHE A 443 9.07 3.63 17.12
CA PHE A 443 9.83 2.38 17.26
C PHE A 443 9.12 1.26 16.49
N THR A 444 9.84 0.66 15.55
CA THR A 444 9.30 -0.35 14.62
C THR A 444 10.18 -1.61 14.61
N GLY A 445 9.72 -2.67 13.94
CA GLY A 445 10.42 -3.95 13.88
C GLY A 445 10.13 -4.84 15.09
N TYR A 446 11.12 -5.63 15.49
CA TYR A 446 11.05 -6.59 16.58
C TYR A 446 11.30 -5.87 17.91
N ILE A 447 10.28 -5.26 18.49
CA ILE A 447 10.33 -4.65 19.82
C ILE A 447 9.14 -5.12 20.64
N LYS A 448 9.40 -5.57 21.88
CA LYS A 448 8.31 -5.94 22.81
C LYS A 448 7.38 -4.75 23.02
N THR A 449 6.07 -5.00 22.98
CA THR A 449 5.04 -3.95 23.13
C THR A 449 5.21 -3.13 24.41
N GLU A 450 5.63 -3.76 25.50
CA GLU A 450 5.90 -3.11 26.78
C GLU A 450 7.13 -2.18 26.73
N THR A 451 8.24 -2.61 26.12
CA THR A 451 9.41 -1.75 25.89
C THR A 451 9.05 -0.58 24.98
N ARG A 452 8.34 -0.82 23.88
CA ARG A 452 7.86 0.23 22.97
C ARG A 452 7.00 1.26 23.72
N LYS A 453 5.98 0.83 24.46
CA LYS A 453 5.08 1.73 25.21
C LYS A 453 5.83 2.54 26.26
N LYS A 454 6.80 1.94 26.96
CA LYS A 454 7.67 2.64 27.93
C LYS A 454 8.36 3.82 27.25
N TRP A 455 9.06 3.58 26.14
CA TRP A 455 9.84 4.62 25.47
C TRP A 455 8.99 5.64 24.71
N GLU A 456 7.86 5.23 24.12
CA GLU A 456 6.89 6.16 23.54
C GLU A 456 6.33 7.11 24.61
N TRP A 457 6.04 6.58 25.81
CA TRP A 457 5.60 7.40 26.94
C TRP A 457 6.70 8.34 27.43
N VAL A 458 7.93 7.85 27.61
CA VAL A 458 9.08 8.70 27.99
C VAL A 458 9.25 9.85 26.99
N LEU A 459 9.15 9.57 25.69
CA LEU A 459 9.30 10.61 24.67
C LEU A 459 8.10 11.56 24.56
N ALA A 460 6.89 11.14 24.94
CA ALA A 460 5.72 12.01 24.93
C ALA A 460 5.66 12.96 26.13
N ASN A 461 6.28 12.60 27.27
CA ASN A 461 6.19 13.34 28.53
C ASN A 461 7.50 14.08 28.90
N GLN A 462 8.32 14.41 27.89
CA GLN A 462 9.65 15.00 28.08
C GLN A 462 9.64 16.37 28.76
N THR A 463 8.54 17.13 28.67
CA THR A 463 8.41 18.48 29.23
C THR A 463 8.05 18.51 30.71
N GLU A 464 7.55 17.40 31.26
CA GLU A 464 6.98 17.35 32.62
C GLU A 464 7.92 16.72 33.65
N ILE A 465 8.95 16.00 33.20
CA ILE A 465 9.86 15.22 34.05
C ILE A 465 11.27 15.76 33.81
N ASP A 466 12.11 15.85 34.85
CA ASP A 466 13.56 16.02 34.68
C ASP A 466 14.17 14.72 34.13
N VAL A 467 13.81 14.45 32.88
CA VAL A 467 14.24 13.30 32.08
C VAL A 467 15.76 13.29 32.01
N ALA A 468 16.38 14.46 31.82
CA ALA A 468 17.84 14.57 31.73
C ALA A 468 18.53 14.12 33.02
N GLY A 469 18.08 14.58 34.19
CA GLY A 469 18.64 14.17 35.48
C GLY A 469 18.51 12.66 35.73
N MET A 470 17.31 12.11 35.55
CA MET A 470 17.04 10.68 35.73
C MET A 470 17.88 9.80 34.80
N PHE A 471 17.99 10.17 33.53
CA PHE A 471 18.77 9.38 32.56
C PHE A 471 20.27 9.52 32.75
N ASN A 472 20.77 10.65 33.25
CA ASN A 472 22.18 10.78 33.59
C ASN A 472 22.57 9.85 34.76
N GLU A 473 21.76 9.79 35.81
CA GLU A 473 21.99 8.83 36.91
C GLU A 473 21.94 7.38 36.40
N HIS A 474 20.99 7.09 35.49
CA HIS A 474 20.88 5.76 34.90
C HIS A 474 22.07 5.42 33.99
N LYS A 475 22.54 6.36 33.16
CA LYS A 475 23.77 6.21 32.35
C LYS A 475 24.97 5.91 33.24
N GLU A 476 25.15 6.67 34.32
CA GLU A 476 26.25 6.46 35.26
C GLU A 476 26.16 5.11 36.00
N SER A 477 24.94 4.64 36.27
CA SER A 477 24.73 3.29 36.81
C SER A 477 25.14 2.23 35.80
N ILE A 478 24.71 2.38 34.54
CA ILE A 478 25.04 1.49 33.43
C ILE A 478 26.56 1.41 33.19
N LYS A 479 27.26 2.55 33.18
CA LYS A 479 28.72 2.62 32.97
C LYS A 479 29.53 1.85 34.02
N LYS A 480 28.99 1.75 35.24
CA LYS A 480 29.66 1.07 36.37
C LYS A 480 29.46 -0.44 36.35
N LEU A 481 28.61 -0.96 35.47
CA LEU A 481 28.35 -2.38 35.39
C LEU A 481 29.55 -3.12 34.78
N SER A 482 30.08 -4.11 35.51
CA SER A 482 30.93 -5.11 34.88
C SER A 482 30.10 -5.89 33.85
N PRO A 483 30.69 -6.50 32.80
CA PRO A 483 29.94 -7.29 31.84
C PRO A 483 29.01 -8.32 32.50
N ALA A 484 29.45 -8.97 33.58
CA ALA A 484 28.65 -9.91 34.35
C ALA A 484 27.56 -9.23 35.21
N ALA A 485 27.86 -8.11 35.86
CA ALA A 485 26.89 -7.36 36.67
C ALA A 485 25.83 -6.64 35.82
N ALA A 486 26.16 -6.30 34.57
CA ALA A 486 25.25 -5.66 33.62
C ALA A 486 24.04 -6.57 33.32
N PHE A 487 24.25 -7.88 33.25
CA PHE A 487 23.18 -8.84 33.06
C PHE A 487 22.25 -8.92 34.30
N ASP A 488 22.80 -8.84 35.52
CA ASP A 488 22.03 -8.94 36.76
C ASP A 488 21.31 -7.65 37.14
N GLU A 489 21.87 -6.47 36.86
CA GLU A 489 21.20 -5.20 37.17
C GLU A 489 19.97 -4.98 36.28
N VAL A 490 20.03 -5.43 35.03
CA VAL A 490 18.88 -5.27 34.13
C VAL A 490 17.75 -6.24 34.44
N ARG A 491 18.07 -7.40 35.03
CA ARG A 491 17.05 -8.25 35.67
C ARG A 491 16.30 -7.45 36.74
N LYS A 492 16.99 -6.71 37.60
CA LYS A 492 16.40 -5.87 38.66
C LYS A 492 15.57 -4.68 38.13
N LEU A 493 15.99 -4.02 37.04
CA LEU A 493 15.21 -2.95 36.41
C LEU A 493 13.91 -3.46 35.78
N SER A 494 13.96 -4.64 35.17
CA SER A 494 12.74 -5.29 34.67
C SER A 494 11.75 -5.56 35.80
N ASP A 495 12.27 -6.00 36.95
CA ASP A 495 11.47 -6.27 38.15
C ASP A 495 10.91 -4.97 38.75
N PHE A 496 11.71 -3.91 38.88
CA PHE A 496 11.26 -2.58 39.34
C PHE A 496 10.14 -2.00 38.47
N TYR A 497 10.24 -2.09 37.14
CA TYR A 497 9.17 -1.64 36.23
C TYR A 497 7.91 -2.50 36.35
N HIS A 498 8.03 -3.81 36.61
CA HIS A 498 6.89 -4.66 36.91
C HIS A 498 6.24 -4.30 38.24
N GLU A 499 7.04 -4.02 39.26
CA GLU A 499 6.59 -3.59 40.58
C GLU A 499 5.90 -2.22 40.52
N GLU A 500 6.44 -1.24 39.79
CA GLU A 500 5.83 0.09 39.71
C GLU A 500 4.60 0.12 38.80
N LYS A 501 4.59 -0.68 37.72
CA LYS A 501 3.38 -0.91 36.92
C LYS A 501 2.30 -1.61 37.73
N GLN A 502 2.66 -2.61 38.54
CA GLN A 502 1.73 -3.24 39.48
C GLN A 502 1.28 -2.25 40.55
N ARG A 503 2.15 -1.39 41.09
CA ARG A 503 1.83 -0.37 42.10
C ARG A 503 0.91 0.72 41.55
N ARG A 504 1.07 1.11 40.28
CA ARG A 504 0.17 2.06 39.60
C ARG A 504 -1.13 1.41 39.15
N ALA A 505 -1.11 0.16 38.70
CA ALA A 505 -2.32 -0.63 38.44
C ALA A 505 -3.11 -0.87 39.74
N TYR A 506 -2.43 -1.15 40.85
CA TYR A 506 -3.00 -1.19 42.18
C TYR A 506 -3.52 0.17 42.59
N LYS A 507 -2.78 1.28 42.47
CA LYS A 507 -3.30 2.63 42.77
C LYS A 507 -4.51 3.01 41.92
N ALA A 508 -4.53 2.66 40.63
CA ALA A 508 -5.65 2.93 39.74
C ALA A 508 -6.86 2.04 40.05
N ALA A 509 -6.65 0.76 40.41
CA ALA A 509 -7.70 -0.12 40.89
C ALA A 509 -8.21 0.33 42.27
N PHE A 510 -7.32 0.70 43.19
CA PHE A 510 -7.65 1.20 44.52
C PHE A 510 -8.41 2.52 44.44
N ALA A 511 -8.01 3.46 43.57
CA ALA A 511 -8.78 4.69 43.32
C ALA A 511 -10.16 4.42 42.69
N LYS A 512 -10.31 3.32 41.95
CA LYS A 512 -11.59 2.86 41.40
C LYS A 512 -12.49 2.17 42.45
N TYR A 513 -11.90 1.58 43.49
CA TYR A 513 -12.62 0.92 44.60
C TYR A 513 -12.78 1.81 45.85
N TRP A 514 -12.08 2.94 45.95
CA TRP A 514 -12.07 3.83 47.10
C TRP A 514 -12.98 5.06 46.95
N PHE A 515 -13.86 5.06 45.95
CA PHE A 515 -14.86 6.12 45.73
C PHE A 515 -16.31 5.66 45.89
N ASP A 516 -16.55 4.54 46.59
CA ASP A 516 -17.90 3.99 46.79
C ASP A 516 -18.15 3.44 48.21
N PHE A 517 -17.47 3.99 49.23
CA PHE A 517 -17.81 3.77 50.64
C PHE A 517 -17.74 5.10 51.42
N SER A 518 -18.65 6.00 51.07
CA SER A 518 -19.02 7.16 51.90
C SER A 518 -20.46 7.57 51.58
N ASP A 519 -21.37 6.61 51.49
CA ASP A 519 -22.78 6.88 51.73
C ASP A 519 -23.42 5.59 52.21
N ASP A 520 -23.65 5.49 53.53
CA ASP A 520 -24.73 4.74 54.14
C ASP A 520 -24.66 4.84 55.67
N GLY A 521 -25.47 5.76 56.20
CA GLY A 521 -26.37 5.44 57.31
C GLY A 521 -25.88 5.69 58.74
N LYS A 522 -26.48 6.70 59.38
CA LYS A 522 -27.14 6.62 60.69
C LYS A 522 -28.00 7.87 60.91
N THR A 523 -29.32 7.77 60.64
CA THR A 523 -30.43 7.57 61.61
C THR A 523 -30.64 8.72 62.60
N GLU A 524 -31.73 9.46 62.33
CA GLU A 524 -32.75 10.05 63.22
C GLU A 524 -32.42 10.30 64.71
N SER A 525 -32.61 11.56 65.14
CA SER A 525 -33.58 11.88 66.20
C SER A 525 -34.01 13.37 66.21
N ASN A 526 -35.33 13.49 66.35
CA ASN A 526 -36.29 14.60 66.50
C ASN A 526 -35.95 16.00 67.06
N SER A 527 -36.91 16.88 66.75
CA SER A 527 -37.32 18.20 67.31
C SER A 527 -36.60 19.41 66.68
N GLN A 528 -37.24 20.48 66.19
CA GLN A 528 -38.50 21.19 66.48
C GLN A 528 -38.79 22.12 65.25
N VAL A 529 -40.06 22.35 64.82
CA VAL A 529 -40.80 23.66 64.86
C VAL A 529 -40.04 24.78 64.08
N GLU A 530 -40.46 25.39 62.97
CA GLU A 530 -41.75 25.99 62.57
C GLU A 530 -41.63 26.62 61.15
N VAL A 531 -42.73 26.58 60.37
CA VAL A 531 -43.36 27.73 59.65
C VAL A 531 -42.78 28.26 58.32
N ASN A 532 -43.63 28.15 57.28
CA ASN A 532 -43.92 29.04 56.11
C ASN A 532 -42.73 29.44 55.20
N SER A 533 -42.81 29.67 53.89
CA SER A 533 -43.85 29.98 52.88
C SER A 533 -43.12 29.86 51.52
N SER A 534 -43.60 29.09 50.54
CA SER A 534 -44.36 29.54 49.35
C SER A 534 -43.87 30.79 48.60
N ALA A 535 -44.01 30.71 47.26
CA ALA A 535 -43.94 31.74 46.21
C ALA A 535 -42.55 31.95 45.58
N GLU A 536 -42.34 31.53 44.33
CA GLU A 536 -42.72 32.25 43.08
C GLU A 536 -42.06 33.63 42.99
N GLU A 537 -41.20 33.85 41.99
CA GLU A 537 -41.53 34.76 40.89
C GLU A 537 -40.47 34.79 39.78
N ARG A 538 -40.99 34.87 38.55
CA ARG A 538 -40.31 35.21 37.30
C ARG A 538 -40.35 36.73 37.11
N SER A 539 -39.30 37.34 36.58
CA SER A 539 -39.33 38.40 35.52
C SER A 539 -37.88 38.88 35.29
N ILE A 540 -37.29 38.76 34.10
CA ILE A 540 -37.39 39.63 32.91
C ILE A 540 -37.09 41.12 33.21
N ALA A 541 -35.99 41.63 32.64
CA ALA A 541 -35.77 42.95 32.01
C ALA A 541 -34.25 43.23 31.95
N THR A 542 -33.58 43.18 30.79
CA THR A 542 -33.33 44.27 29.81
C THR A 542 -32.53 45.47 30.33
N GLY A 543 -31.48 45.84 29.57
CA GLY A 543 -30.82 47.16 29.57
C GLY A 543 -29.36 47.09 30.00
N SER A 544 -28.40 46.99 29.08
CA SER A 544 -27.76 48.08 28.31
C SER A 544 -26.63 48.79 29.07
N GLY A 545 -25.42 48.65 28.52
CA GLY A 545 -24.17 49.30 28.88
C GLY A 545 -23.07 48.72 28.01
#